data_AF-A0AAD7C741-F1
#
_entry.id   AF-A0AAD7C741-F1
#
_cell.length_a   1.000
_cell.length_b   1.000
_cell.length_c   1.000
_cell.angle_alpha   90.00
_cell.angle_beta   90.00
_cell.angle_gamma   90.00
#
_symmetry.space_group_name_H-M   'P 1'
#
loop_
_entity.id
_entity.type
_entity.pdbx_description
1 polymer ?
#
loop_
_entity_poly.entity_id
_entity_poly.type
_entity_poly.pdbx_seq_one_letter_code
_entity_poly.pdbx_strand_id
1 'polypeptide(L)'
;MRLTDLTVHIPSTSRKPPSQEPGPVRWRTLEFRFYAVFIPIIVFIMAWIPISLSSPTHPNYPRFRARLSQGWMFGRLVDNSDAQYRGFRDNFIPLALAAVAFLVAKFIRTRLHGGSGDKMYLLRFNFGAAIVMLLALHGTSILKIIPIITANYLIAKSYRGSKFGPICTWVYNVAMIFMNDWYSGYKFGDIFAPLAFLDSSEGIYPRWHVTFNITMLRLLSFSMDYYWACNNSAPSENVPELNERQRTTLAHPESLYSYVNYVSYALYPPLYLAGPIMTFNDYIWQHRRPLNISRSTVLGHFVRFAITMLTMEFILHYMYVVAMKDTKAWMGDTAAQIAMIGFWNLIIVWLKLMIFWRFFRLWALAAGIDAPENMIRCMANNYSTFGFWRSWHRSYNLWITRYIYIPVGGSKNVILNTLIVFTFVALWHDLTFRLLAWGWLVSLFILPEFVARYLLPESKFGHQPWYRHVCALGAVCNILMMMAANLVGFVIGLEGLQFFVQRLFGTTEGMQFLVLATGVLFCASHLMFEYREEEKRNGIIRKC
;
A
#
# COMPACT_ATOMS: atom_id res chain seq x y z
N MET A 1 10.31 -28.35 7.89
CA MET A 1 9.81 -27.21 7.11
C MET A 1 10.15 -25.94 7.88
N ARG A 2 10.94 -25.01 7.33
CA ARG A 2 11.34 -23.79 8.05
C ARG A 2 10.25 -22.73 7.90
N LEU A 3 10.03 -21.87 8.91
CA LEU A 3 8.98 -20.83 8.87
C LEU A 3 9.19 -19.85 7.69
N THR A 4 10.44 -19.64 7.27
CA THR A 4 10.78 -18.86 6.08
C THR A 4 10.24 -19.47 4.79
N ASP A 5 10.16 -20.79 4.67
CA ASP A 5 9.70 -21.44 3.43
C ASP A 5 8.24 -21.09 3.10
N LEU A 6 7.44 -20.80 4.12
CA LEU A 6 6.03 -20.41 4.01
C LEU A 6 5.81 -18.96 3.53
N THR A 7 6.84 -18.11 3.61
CA THR A 7 6.68 -16.64 3.48
C THR A 7 7.50 -16.01 2.34
N VAL A 8 8.31 -16.80 1.63
CA VAL A 8 9.47 -16.28 0.85
C VAL A 8 9.27 -16.25 -0.66
N HIS A 9 8.30 -16.96 -1.23
CA HIS A 9 8.09 -16.96 -2.68
C HIS A 9 7.35 -15.71 -3.19
N ILE A 10 7.78 -14.50 -2.84
CA ILE A 10 7.26 -13.27 -3.47
C ILE A 10 8.21 -12.94 -4.64
N PRO A 11 7.74 -12.76 -5.88
CA PRO A 11 8.61 -12.50 -7.05
C PRO A 11 9.60 -11.34 -6.90
N SER A 12 9.39 -10.43 -5.94
CA SER A 12 10.24 -9.27 -5.64
C SER A 12 11.40 -9.54 -4.67
N THR A 13 11.59 -10.77 -4.18
CA THR A 13 12.76 -11.11 -3.33
C THR A 13 13.99 -11.40 -4.19
N SER A 14 15.06 -10.63 -3.99
CA SER A 14 16.38 -10.97 -4.56
C SER A 14 17.13 -11.90 -3.62
N ARG A 15 17.70 -13.00 -4.16
CA ARG A 15 18.77 -13.74 -3.49
C ARG A 15 20.10 -13.07 -3.82
N LYS A 16 20.77 -12.51 -2.82
CA LYS A 16 22.17 -12.07 -2.93
C LYS A 16 22.94 -12.64 -1.74
N PRO A 17 24.25 -12.92 -1.89
CA PRO A 17 25.09 -13.19 -0.73
C PRO A 17 24.96 -12.01 0.25
N PRO A 18 24.74 -12.28 1.54
CA PRO A 18 24.55 -11.21 2.52
C PRO A 18 25.83 -10.38 2.62
N SER A 19 25.67 -9.06 2.76
CA SER A 19 26.81 -8.12 2.90
C SER A 19 27.52 -8.22 4.26
N GLN A 20 26.92 -8.94 5.22
CA GLN A 20 27.41 -9.20 6.57
C GLN A 20 27.11 -10.66 6.90
N GLU A 21 28.01 -11.32 7.63
CA GLU A 21 27.76 -12.67 8.11
C GLU A 21 26.54 -12.69 9.05
N PRO A 22 25.58 -13.60 8.82
CA PRO A 22 24.41 -13.68 9.67
C PRO A 22 24.76 -14.17 11.08
N GLY A 23 24.02 -13.71 12.08
CA GLY A 23 24.22 -14.12 13.46
C GLY A 23 23.92 -15.61 13.71
N PRO A 24 24.42 -16.17 14.83
CA PRO A 24 24.17 -17.57 15.20
C PRO A 24 22.67 -17.85 15.40
N VAL A 25 22.26 -19.08 15.14
CA VAL A 25 20.85 -19.51 15.27
C VAL A 25 20.43 -19.50 16.74
N ARG A 26 19.36 -18.77 17.08
CA ARG A 26 18.89 -18.65 18.47
C ARG A 26 17.66 -19.51 18.80
N TRP A 27 17.01 -20.10 17.80
CA TRP A 27 15.81 -20.93 17.97
C TRP A 27 15.93 -22.05 19.02
N ARG A 28 17.15 -22.52 19.31
CA ARG A 28 17.41 -23.60 20.29
C ARG A 28 17.67 -23.12 21.72
N THR A 29 17.86 -21.82 21.92
CA THR A 29 18.12 -21.22 23.24
C THR A 29 16.90 -21.30 24.16
N LEU A 30 17.11 -21.27 25.49
CA LEU A 30 16.02 -21.27 26.46
C LEU A 30 15.08 -20.06 26.27
N GLU A 31 15.65 -18.89 25.97
CA GLU A 31 14.91 -17.67 25.64
C GLU A 31 13.89 -17.89 24.49
N PHE A 32 14.35 -18.45 23.37
CA PHE A 32 13.48 -18.67 22.20
C PHE A 32 12.51 -19.85 22.38
N ARG A 33 12.86 -20.84 23.21
CA ARG A 33 11.91 -21.89 23.62
C ARG A 33 10.78 -21.29 24.46
N PHE A 34 11.09 -20.35 25.36
CA PHE A 34 10.08 -19.60 26.09
C PHE A 34 9.20 -18.78 25.12
N TYR A 35 9.79 -18.04 24.18
CA TYR A 35 9.02 -17.28 23.18
C TYR A 35 8.13 -18.16 22.31
N ALA A 36 8.59 -19.37 21.95
CA ALA A 36 7.82 -20.32 21.15
C ALA A 36 6.54 -20.81 21.85
N VAL A 37 6.49 -20.78 23.19
CA VAL A 37 5.29 -21.12 23.97
C VAL A 37 4.48 -19.86 24.32
N PHE A 38 5.16 -18.81 24.77
CA PHE A 38 4.54 -17.57 25.24
C PHE A 38 3.80 -16.81 24.14
N ILE A 39 4.42 -16.63 22.96
CA ILE A 39 3.83 -15.84 21.87
C ILE A 39 2.53 -16.44 21.34
N PRO A 40 2.41 -17.75 21.07
CA PRO A 40 1.13 -18.34 20.66
C PRO A 40 -0.01 -18.14 21.67
N ILE A 41 0.27 -18.24 22.98
CA ILE A 41 -0.74 -17.98 24.02
C ILE A 41 -1.22 -16.52 23.95
N ILE A 42 -0.29 -15.58 23.81
CA ILE A 42 -0.63 -14.16 23.69
C ILE A 42 -1.41 -13.88 22.41
N VAL A 43 -1.01 -14.45 21.27
CA VAL A 43 -1.73 -14.29 19.99
C VAL A 43 -3.16 -14.85 20.11
N PHE A 44 -3.34 -15.98 20.80
CA PHE A 44 -4.66 -16.53 21.09
C PHE A 44 -5.50 -15.55 21.93
N ILE A 45 -4.95 -15.00 23.01
CA ILE A 45 -5.64 -14.01 23.87
C ILE A 45 -6.01 -12.76 23.06
N MET A 46 -5.08 -12.25 22.25
CA MET A 46 -5.29 -11.08 21.39
C MET A 46 -6.43 -11.31 20.40
N ALA A 47 -6.61 -12.53 19.88
CA ALA A 47 -7.74 -12.89 19.01
C ALA A 47 -9.02 -13.16 19.81
N TRP A 48 -8.92 -13.77 21.00
CA TRP A 48 -10.05 -14.11 21.84
C TRP A 48 -10.80 -12.88 22.36
N ILE A 49 -10.07 -11.84 22.77
CA ILE A 49 -10.66 -10.60 23.30
C ILE A 49 -11.71 -10.00 22.33
N PRO A 50 -11.42 -9.63 21.08
CA PRO A 50 -12.41 -9.06 20.17
C PRO A 50 -13.53 -10.05 19.81
N ILE A 51 -13.27 -11.36 19.81
CA ILE A 51 -14.30 -12.38 19.62
C ILE A 51 -15.29 -12.35 20.78
N SER A 52 -14.80 -12.27 22.03
CA SER A 52 -15.64 -12.21 23.23
C SER A 52 -16.47 -10.92 23.28
N LEU A 53 -15.88 -9.78 22.89
CA LEU A 53 -16.57 -8.49 22.78
C LEU A 53 -17.69 -8.53 21.71
N SER A 54 -17.53 -9.38 20.70
CA SER A 54 -18.48 -9.56 19.59
C SER A 54 -19.64 -10.50 19.93
N SER A 55 -19.68 -11.05 21.16
CA SER A 55 -20.76 -11.92 21.61
C SER A 55 -22.09 -11.18 21.73
N PRO A 56 -23.23 -11.78 21.31
CA PRO A 56 -24.57 -11.22 21.56
C PRO A 56 -24.89 -10.97 23.04
N THR A 57 -24.19 -11.67 23.95
CA THR A 57 -24.35 -11.50 25.41
C THR A 57 -23.56 -10.31 25.98
N HIS A 58 -22.70 -9.67 25.19
CA HIS A 58 -21.88 -8.56 25.67
C HIS A 58 -22.74 -7.30 25.89
N PRO A 59 -22.57 -6.54 26.99
CA PRO A 59 -23.41 -5.36 27.28
C PRO A 59 -23.39 -4.29 26.19
N ASN A 60 -22.27 -4.15 25.47
CA ASN A 60 -22.14 -3.18 24.38
C ASN A 60 -22.71 -3.67 23.03
N TYR A 61 -23.14 -4.94 22.91
CA TYR A 61 -23.61 -5.53 21.64
C TYR A 61 -24.79 -4.77 20.99
N PRO A 62 -25.85 -4.37 21.73
CA PRO A 62 -26.97 -3.64 21.15
C PRO A 62 -26.57 -2.32 20.47
N ARG A 63 -25.45 -1.71 20.87
CA ARG A 63 -24.98 -0.41 20.35
C ARG A 63 -24.43 -0.49 18.93
N PHE A 64 -23.88 -1.65 18.54
CA PHE A 64 -23.27 -1.83 17.22
C PHE A 64 -23.97 -2.87 16.34
N ARG A 65 -24.89 -3.67 16.90
CA ARG A 65 -25.67 -4.69 16.16
C ARG A 65 -26.31 -4.13 14.89
N ALA A 66 -26.85 -2.91 14.92
CA ALA A 66 -27.51 -2.28 13.78
C ALA A 66 -26.59 -2.03 12.58
N ARG A 67 -25.26 -2.06 12.76
CA ARG A 67 -24.30 -1.95 11.66
C ARG A 67 -23.88 -3.29 11.06
N LEU A 68 -24.26 -4.40 11.69
CA LEU A 68 -23.95 -5.73 11.19
C LEU A 68 -24.92 -6.11 10.07
N SER A 69 -24.40 -6.83 9.09
CA SER A 69 -25.17 -7.35 7.96
C SER A 69 -25.35 -8.87 8.09
N GLN A 70 -26.28 -9.43 7.31
CA GLN A 70 -26.40 -10.88 7.20
C GLN A 70 -25.11 -11.48 6.64
N GLY A 71 -24.50 -12.39 7.40
CA GLY A 71 -23.31 -13.12 7.00
C GLY A 71 -23.66 -14.47 6.39
N TRP A 72 -22.67 -15.10 5.77
CA TRP A 72 -22.82 -16.39 5.10
C TRP A 72 -22.18 -17.54 5.88
N MET A 73 -21.38 -17.23 6.89
CA MET A 73 -20.58 -18.20 7.62
C MET A 73 -21.25 -18.60 8.94
N PHE A 74 -21.61 -19.89 9.06
CA PHE A 74 -22.15 -20.51 10.28
C PHE A 74 -23.32 -19.76 10.94
N GLY A 75 -24.18 -19.11 10.14
CA GLY A 75 -25.30 -18.31 10.65
C GLY A 75 -24.90 -17.06 11.44
N ARG A 76 -23.63 -16.65 11.39
CA ARG A 76 -23.14 -15.44 12.05
C ARG A 76 -23.41 -14.22 11.19
N LEU A 77 -23.61 -13.07 11.84
CA LEU A 77 -23.59 -11.78 11.17
C LEU A 77 -22.16 -11.42 10.73
N VAL A 78 -22.05 -10.48 9.80
CA VAL A 78 -20.78 -9.96 9.29
C VAL A 78 -20.66 -8.46 9.55
N ASP A 79 -19.48 -8.03 10.01
CA ASP A 79 -19.16 -6.61 10.14
C ASP A 79 -18.69 -6.04 8.79
N ASN A 80 -19.65 -5.68 7.95
CA ASN A 80 -19.38 -5.02 6.67
C ASN A 80 -19.33 -3.48 6.83
N SER A 81 -18.94 -2.95 8.00
CA SER A 81 -19.06 -1.51 8.32
C SER A 81 -18.08 -0.61 7.55
N ASP A 82 -16.90 -1.11 7.17
CA ASP A 82 -15.91 -0.33 6.40
C ASP A 82 -16.40 -0.06 4.98
N ALA A 83 -16.65 1.21 4.65
CA ALA A 83 -17.25 1.60 3.37
C ALA A 83 -16.37 1.25 2.14
N GLN A 84 -15.04 1.32 2.28
CA GLN A 84 -14.13 1.00 1.17
C GLN A 84 -14.10 -0.50 0.90
N TYR A 85 -13.97 -1.32 1.96
CA TYR A 85 -14.01 -2.78 1.83
C TYR A 85 -15.36 -3.26 1.35
N ARG A 86 -16.46 -2.72 1.89
CA ARG A 86 -17.83 -2.99 1.43
C ARG A 86 -17.97 -2.75 -0.07
N GLY A 87 -17.53 -1.58 -0.54
CA GLY A 87 -17.59 -1.23 -1.96
C GLY A 87 -16.86 -2.23 -2.86
N PHE A 88 -15.69 -2.71 -2.46
CA PHE A 88 -14.97 -3.76 -3.20
C PHE A 88 -15.64 -5.13 -3.09
N ARG A 89 -16.03 -5.54 -1.88
CA ARG A 89 -16.61 -6.84 -1.57
C ARG A 89 -17.93 -7.05 -2.31
N ASP A 90 -18.81 -6.07 -2.26
CA ASP A 90 -20.14 -6.13 -2.86
C ASP A 90 -20.07 -6.06 -4.41
N ASN A 91 -19.00 -5.46 -4.96
CA ASN A 91 -18.73 -5.38 -6.41
C ASN A 91 -17.64 -6.34 -6.89
N PHE A 92 -17.28 -7.36 -6.08
CA PHE A 92 -16.17 -8.24 -6.43
C PHE A 92 -16.45 -9.06 -7.69
N ILE A 93 -17.66 -9.60 -7.83
CA ILE A 93 -18.08 -10.41 -9.00
C ILE A 93 -17.97 -9.61 -10.31
N PRO A 94 -18.61 -8.44 -10.47
CA PRO A 94 -18.49 -7.68 -11.72
C PRO A 94 -17.04 -7.26 -12.01
N LEU A 95 -16.24 -6.94 -10.98
CA LEU A 95 -14.83 -6.62 -11.14
C LEU A 95 -14.00 -7.83 -11.61
N ALA A 96 -14.26 -9.02 -11.08
CA ALA A 96 -13.62 -10.26 -11.51
C ALA A 96 -14.00 -10.63 -12.95
N LEU A 97 -15.27 -10.45 -13.32
CA LEU A 97 -15.74 -10.66 -14.70
C LEU A 97 -15.09 -9.69 -15.68
N ALA A 98 -14.95 -8.41 -15.31
CA ALA A 98 -14.22 -7.42 -16.12
C ALA A 98 -12.75 -7.81 -16.32
N ALA A 99 -12.09 -8.32 -15.27
CA ALA A 99 -10.72 -8.82 -15.35
C ALA A 99 -10.60 -10.02 -16.31
N VAL A 100 -11.52 -10.99 -16.20
CA VAL A 100 -11.55 -12.15 -17.10
C VAL A 100 -11.83 -11.72 -18.54
N ALA A 101 -12.80 -10.84 -18.78
CA ALA A 101 -13.12 -10.33 -20.10
C ALA A 101 -11.90 -9.64 -20.75
N PHE A 102 -11.17 -8.82 -20.00
CA PHE A 102 -9.92 -8.21 -20.45
C PHE A 102 -8.87 -9.26 -20.83
N LEU A 103 -8.69 -10.29 -19.99
CA LEU A 103 -7.72 -11.36 -20.24
C LEU A 103 -8.08 -12.21 -21.47
N VAL A 104 -9.36 -12.51 -21.67
CA VAL A 104 -9.86 -13.22 -22.85
C VAL A 104 -9.66 -12.38 -24.10
N ALA A 105 -10.04 -11.10 -24.08
CA ALA A 105 -9.84 -10.19 -25.21
C ALA A 105 -8.35 -10.05 -25.57
N LYS A 106 -7.47 -9.94 -24.56
CA LYS A 106 -6.01 -9.94 -24.75
C LYS A 106 -5.52 -11.25 -25.36
N PHE A 107 -6.01 -12.39 -24.89
CA PHE A 107 -5.64 -13.70 -25.41
C PHE A 107 -6.02 -13.84 -26.89
N ILE A 108 -7.25 -13.47 -27.25
CA ILE A 108 -7.73 -13.44 -28.64
C ILE A 108 -6.83 -12.53 -29.48
N ARG A 109 -6.57 -11.30 -29.01
CA ARG A 109 -5.70 -10.35 -29.72
C ARG A 109 -4.29 -10.88 -29.94
N THR A 110 -3.73 -11.57 -28.93
CA THR A 110 -2.40 -12.19 -29.01
C THR A 110 -2.36 -13.30 -30.06
N ARG A 111 -3.42 -14.12 -30.13
CA ARG A 111 -3.56 -15.19 -31.14
C ARG A 111 -3.70 -14.64 -32.55
N LEU A 112 -4.51 -13.59 -32.73
CA LEU A 112 -4.72 -12.95 -34.02
C LEU A 112 -3.47 -12.21 -34.54
N HIS A 113 -2.62 -11.73 -33.65
CA HIS A 113 -1.38 -11.01 -34.01
C HIS A 113 -0.18 -11.93 -34.25
N GLY A 114 -0.26 -13.20 -33.87
CA GLY A 114 0.82 -14.18 -33.93
C GLY A 114 1.36 -14.36 -35.34
N GLY A 115 2.33 -13.52 -35.73
CA GLY A 115 2.88 -13.45 -37.08
C GLY A 115 3.53 -12.11 -37.43
N SER A 116 3.17 -11.00 -36.78
CA SER A 116 3.81 -9.71 -37.06
C SER A 116 5.00 -9.42 -36.12
N GLY A 117 6.09 -8.87 -36.66
CA GLY A 117 7.28 -8.47 -35.90
C GLY A 117 7.06 -7.29 -34.92
N ASP A 118 5.86 -6.70 -34.88
CA ASP A 118 5.53 -5.61 -33.96
C ASP A 118 5.36 -6.15 -32.52
N LYS A 119 6.33 -5.80 -31.66
CA LYS A 119 6.33 -6.16 -30.23
C LYS A 119 5.42 -5.24 -29.39
N MET A 120 4.92 -4.13 -29.95
CA MET A 120 4.18 -3.10 -29.22
C MET A 120 2.65 -3.15 -29.45
N TYR A 121 2.15 -4.12 -30.22
CA TYR A 121 0.73 -4.24 -30.57
C TYR A 121 -0.24 -4.26 -29.36
N LEU A 122 0.21 -4.77 -28.22
CA LEU A 122 -0.58 -4.81 -26.98
C LEU A 122 -0.82 -3.41 -26.41
N LEU A 123 0.02 -2.42 -26.70
CA LEU A 123 -0.20 -1.05 -26.23
C LEU A 123 -1.40 -0.39 -26.91
N ARG A 124 -1.64 -0.68 -28.19
CA ARG A 124 -2.85 -0.23 -28.91
C ARG A 124 -4.10 -0.93 -28.40
N PHE A 125 -3.98 -2.21 -28.07
CA PHE A 125 -5.06 -2.96 -27.40
C PHE A 125 -5.37 -2.36 -26.03
N ASN A 126 -4.34 -2.12 -25.20
CA ASN A 126 -4.50 -1.52 -23.87
C ASN A 126 -5.10 -0.10 -23.96
N PHE A 127 -4.76 0.68 -24.99
CA PHE A 127 -5.37 1.98 -25.25
C PHE A 127 -6.88 1.85 -25.45
N GLY A 128 -7.31 0.98 -26.37
CA GLY A 128 -8.74 0.73 -26.62
C GLY A 128 -9.46 0.21 -25.38
N ALA A 129 -8.86 -0.74 -24.67
CA ALA A 129 -9.41 -1.28 -23.43
C ALA A 129 -9.53 -0.21 -22.33
N ALA A 130 -8.59 0.73 -22.24
CA ALA A 130 -8.65 1.84 -21.30
C ALA A 130 -9.83 2.78 -21.58
N ILE A 131 -10.09 3.10 -22.86
CA ILE A 131 -11.24 3.93 -23.25
C ILE A 131 -12.56 3.24 -22.91
N VAL A 132 -12.71 1.96 -23.24
CA VAL A 132 -13.91 1.17 -22.91
C VAL A 132 -14.13 1.11 -21.40
N MET A 133 -13.06 0.85 -20.63
CA MET A 133 -13.11 0.83 -19.18
C MET A 133 -13.50 2.19 -18.60
N LEU A 134 -12.90 3.30 -19.07
CA LEU A 134 -13.25 4.63 -18.60
C LEU A 134 -14.72 4.97 -18.86
N LEU A 135 -15.23 4.61 -20.04
CA LEU A 135 -16.64 4.81 -20.37
C LEU A 135 -17.56 4.00 -19.44
N ALA A 136 -17.23 2.73 -19.18
CA ALA A 136 -18.01 1.89 -18.28
C ALA A 136 -17.97 2.38 -16.82
N LEU A 137 -16.79 2.79 -16.35
CA LEU A 137 -16.61 3.23 -14.96
C LEU A 137 -17.16 4.63 -14.72
N HIS A 138 -16.96 5.57 -15.64
CA HIS A 138 -17.17 7.00 -15.37
C HIS A 138 -18.11 7.69 -16.37
N GLY A 139 -18.66 6.95 -17.33
CA GLY A 139 -19.62 7.47 -18.31
C GLY A 139 -19.09 8.69 -19.04
N THR A 140 -19.88 9.77 -19.05
CA THR A 140 -19.55 11.04 -19.72
C THR A 140 -18.38 11.78 -19.09
N SER A 141 -17.98 11.44 -17.85
CA SER A 141 -16.82 12.06 -17.20
C SER A 141 -15.50 11.76 -17.93
N ILE A 142 -15.47 10.79 -18.85
CA ILE A 142 -14.34 10.60 -19.77
C ILE A 142 -13.99 11.89 -20.54
N LEU A 143 -14.99 12.72 -20.86
CA LEU A 143 -14.81 14.01 -21.54
C LEU A 143 -14.10 15.05 -20.67
N LYS A 144 -14.00 14.82 -19.35
CA LYS A 144 -13.21 15.63 -18.41
C LYS A 144 -11.82 15.02 -18.22
N ILE A 145 -11.77 13.71 -18.01
CA ILE A 145 -10.53 12.96 -17.73
C ILE A 145 -9.53 13.06 -18.89
N ILE A 146 -9.99 12.83 -20.13
CA ILE A 146 -9.10 12.82 -21.31
C ILE A 146 -8.44 14.19 -21.54
N PRO A 147 -9.15 15.33 -21.53
CA PRO A 147 -8.50 16.64 -21.61
C PRO A 147 -7.47 16.88 -20.49
N ILE A 148 -7.79 16.51 -19.25
CA ILE A 148 -6.88 16.69 -18.11
C ILE A 148 -5.57 15.92 -18.31
N ILE A 149 -5.63 14.66 -18.71
CA ILE A 149 -4.42 13.86 -18.97
C ILE A 149 -3.69 14.35 -20.23
N THR A 150 -4.42 14.85 -21.23
CA THR A 150 -3.84 15.37 -22.47
C THR A 150 -3.07 16.65 -22.23
N ALA A 151 -3.62 17.58 -21.45
CA ALA A 151 -2.95 18.82 -21.08
C ALA A 151 -1.62 18.55 -20.35
N ASN A 152 -1.59 17.58 -19.43
CA ASN A 152 -0.34 17.13 -18.80
C ASN A 152 0.69 16.67 -19.84
N TYR A 153 0.30 15.80 -20.77
CA TYR A 153 1.19 15.30 -21.83
C TYR A 153 1.73 16.45 -22.68
N LEU A 154 0.87 17.39 -23.07
CA LEU A 154 1.27 18.56 -23.86
C LEU A 154 2.25 19.44 -23.09
N ILE A 155 2.03 19.70 -21.80
CA ILE A 155 2.98 20.43 -20.94
C ILE A 155 4.33 19.70 -20.92
N ALA A 156 4.34 18.39 -20.65
CA ALA A 156 5.56 17.59 -20.59
C ALA A 156 6.34 17.62 -21.92
N LYS A 157 5.65 17.52 -23.06
CA LYS A 157 6.27 17.54 -24.39
C LYS A 157 6.74 18.93 -24.81
N SER A 158 6.04 19.99 -24.42
CA SER A 158 6.37 21.37 -24.82
C SER A 158 7.68 21.87 -24.22
N TYR A 159 8.01 21.43 -22.99
CA TYR A 159 9.23 21.83 -22.29
C TYR A 159 10.39 20.81 -22.45
N ARG A 160 10.42 20.03 -23.53
CA ARG A 160 11.42 18.98 -23.85
C ARG A 160 12.82 19.24 -23.24
N GLY A 161 13.24 18.40 -22.28
CA GLY A 161 14.56 18.49 -21.62
C GLY A 161 14.80 19.71 -20.72
N SER A 162 13.95 20.73 -20.76
CA SER A 162 14.07 21.93 -19.94
C SER A 162 13.70 21.68 -18.47
N LYS A 163 14.40 22.34 -17.55
CA LYS A 163 14.11 22.30 -16.10
C LYS A 163 12.73 22.86 -15.75
N PHE A 164 12.13 23.68 -16.63
CA PHE A 164 10.77 24.17 -16.47
C PHE A 164 9.72 23.07 -16.64
N GLY A 165 9.98 22.02 -17.42
CA GLY A 165 9.03 20.92 -17.66
C GLY A 165 8.59 20.21 -16.39
N PRO A 166 9.52 19.71 -15.55
CA PRO A 166 9.20 19.19 -14.23
C PRO A 166 8.39 20.18 -13.37
N ILE A 167 8.79 21.45 -13.30
CA ILE A 167 8.10 22.45 -12.47
C ILE A 167 6.64 22.62 -12.92
N CYS A 168 6.42 22.86 -14.21
CA CYS A 168 5.07 23.07 -14.77
C CYS A 168 4.19 21.83 -14.60
N THR A 169 4.75 20.64 -14.82
CA THR A 169 3.98 19.39 -14.63
C THR A 169 3.64 19.16 -13.17
N TRP A 170 4.56 19.36 -12.22
CA TRP A 170 4.25 19.27 -10.79
C TRP A 170 3.18 20.26 -10.36
N VAL A 171 3.32 21.54 -10.72
CA VAL A 171 2.34 22.59 -10.40
C VAL A 171 0.96 22.23 -10.97
N TYR A 172 0.90 21.83 -12.24
CA TYR A 172 -0.34 21.42 -12.89
C TYR A 172 -1.01 20.24 -12.15
N ASN A 173 -0.27 19.17 -11.88
CA ASN A 173 -0.87 17.97 -11.27
C ASN A 173 -1.32 18.19 -9.83
N VAL A 174 -0.55 18.96 -9.05
CA VAL A 174 -0.94 19.33 -7.69
C VAL A 174 -2.21 20.17 -7.75
N ALA A 175 -2.25 21.22 -8.58
CA ALA A 175 -3.43 22.05 -8.76
C ALA A 175 -4.66 21.21 -9.18
N MET A 176 -4.49 20.26 -10.11
CA MET A 176 -5.58 19.40 -10.55
C MET A 176 -6.12 18.50 -9.43
N ILE A 177 -5.31 18.02 -8.49
CA ILE A 177 -5.85 17.28 -7.32
C ILE A 177 -6.77 18.17 -6.49
N PHE A 178 -6.34 19.40 -6.17
CA PHE A 178 -7.16 20.35 -5.41
C PHE A 178 -8.45 20.71 -6.15
N MET A 179 -8.34 21.04 -7.44
CA MET A 179 -9.51 21.40 -8.24
C MET A 179 -10.48 20.22 -8.40
N ASN A 180 -9.98 19.01 -8.66
CA ASN A 180 -10.84 17.83 -8.79
C ASN A 180 -11.58 17.52 -7.48
N ASP A 181 -10.96 17.74 -6.34
CA ASP A 181 -11.58 17.52 -5.02
C ASP A 181 -12.60 18.63 -4.68
N TRP A 182 -12.19 19.90 -4.77
CA TRP A 182 -13.05 21.05 -4.45
C TRP A 182 -14.33 21.11 -5.29
N TYR A 183 -14.25 20.71 -6.55
CA TYR A 183 -15.40 20.65 -7.45
C TYR A 183 -16.01 19.24 -7.58
N SER A 184 -15.58 18.28 -6.75
CA SER A 184 -16.10 16.90 -6.73
C SER A 184 -16.12 16.23 -8.12
N GLY A 185 -15.12 16.50 -8.95
CA GLY A 185 -15.00 15.99 -10.31
C GLY A 185 -15.76 16.77 -11.39
N TYR A 186 -16.19 18.01 -11.07
CA TYR A 186 -16.91 18.98 -11.90
C TYR A 186 -18.25 18.47 -12.44
N LYS A 187 -19.34 19.21 -12.27
CA LYS A 187 -20.59 18.90 -13.00
C LYS A 187 -20.64 19.68 -14.30
N PHE A 188 -21.12 19.05 -15.37
CA PHE A 188 -21.24 19.71 -16.67
C PHE A 188 -22.22 20.88 -16.61
N GLY A 189 -23.34 20.73 -15.90
CA GLY A 189 -24.33 21.79 -15.71
C GLY A 189 -23.78 23.03 -14.99
N ASP A 190 -22.87 22.83 -14.05
CA ASP A 190 -22.22 23.92 -13.30
C ASP A 190 -21.18 24.67 -14.17
N ILE A 191 -20.57 23.98 -15.14
CA ILE A 191 -19.63 24.60 -16.10
C ILE A 191 -20.41 25.35 -17.18
N PHE A 192 -21.41 24.69 -17.78
CA PHE A 192 -22.22 25.24 -18.85
C PHE A 192 -23.59 24.57 -18.88
N ALA A 193 -24.64 25.31 -18.52
CA ALA A 193 -25.99 24.78 -18.32
C ALA A 193 -26.53 23.89 -19.47
N PRO A 194 -26.29 24.19 -20.77
CA PRO A 194 -26.71 23.31 -21.86
C PRO A 194 -26.08 21.91 -21.86
N LEU A 195 -24.98 21.68 -21.14
CA LEU A 195 -24.31 20.38 -21.02
C LEU A 195 -24.80 19.56 -19.82
N ALA A 196 -25.75 20.07 -19.01
CA ALA A 196 -26.26 19.37 -17.83
C ALA A 196 -26.81 17.96 -18.14
N PHE A 197 -27.29 17.71 -19.36
CA PHE A 197 -27.76 16.38 -19.76
C PHE A 197 -26.65 15.32 -19.67
N LEU A 198 -25.37 15.70 -19.80
CA LEU A 198 -24.25 14.78 -19.68
C LEU A 198 -24.05 14.28 -18.25
N ASP A 199 -24.50 15.02 -17.23
CA ASP A 199 -24.41 14.60 -15.82
C ASP A 199 -25.36 13.43 -15.50
N SER A 200 -26.30 13.09 -16.39
CA SER A 200 -27.19 11.93 -16.20
C SER A 200 -26.49 10.57 -16.37
N SER A 201 -25.33 10.55 -17.02
CA SER A 201 -24.64 9.33 -17.44
C SER A 201 -23.29 9.18 -16.74
N GLU A 202 -23.30 8.89 -15.44
CA GLU A 202 -22.09 8.95 -14.59
C GLU A 202 -21.25 7.65 -14.55
N GLY A 203 -21.77 6.53 -15.08
CA GLY A 203 -21.09 5.23 -15.07
C GLY A 203 -21.20 4.47 -13.73
N ILE A 204 -20.53 3.30 -13.64
CA ILE A 204 -20.62 2.41 -12.47
C ILE A 204 -19.95 3.00 -11.22
N TYR A 205 -18.89 3.79 -11.41
CA TYR A 205 -18.11 4.42 -10.34
C TYR A 205 -17.90 5.91 -10.67
N PRO A 206 -18.88 6.77 -10.39
CA PRO A 206 -18.88 8.17 -10.85
C PRO A 206 -17.81 9.05 -10.21
N ARG A 207 -17.24 8.61 -9.08
CA ARG A 207 -16.20 9.34 -8.30
C ARG A 207 -14.81 9.23 -8.91
N TRP A 208 -14.68 9.57 -10.19
CA TRP A 208 -13.42 9.50 -10.93
C TRP A 208 -12.31 10.37 -10.32
N HIS A 209 -12.67 11.50 -9.70
CA HIS A 209 -11.74 12.43 -9.04
C HIS A 209 -10.95 11.74 -7.91
N VAL A 210 -11.52 10.76 -7.22
CA VAL A 210 -10.83 9.99 -6.16
C VAL A 210 -9.79 9.05 -6.77
N THR A 211 -10.16 8.30 -7.82
CA THR A 211 -9.23 7.38 -8.51
C THR A 211 -8.16 8.14 -9.29
N PHE A 212 -8.43 9.39 -9.67
CA PHE A 212 -7.48 10.25 -10.36
C PHE A 212 -6.19 10.49 -9.55
N ASN A 213 -6.23 10.43 -8.22
CA ASN A 213 -5.02 10.61 -7.40
C ASN A 213 -3.92 9.59 -7.75
N ILE A 214 -4.27 8.34 -8.07
CA ILE A 214 -3.30 7.33 -8.53
C ILE A 214 -2.87 7.61 -9.97
N THR A 215 -3.80 8.00 -10.83
CA THR A 215 -3.50 8.38 -12.22
C THR A 215 -2.50 9.54 -12.29
N MET A 216 -2.67 10.55 -11.43
CA MET A 216 -1.79 11.71 -11.30
C MET A 216 -0.32 11.27 -11.10
N LEU A 217 -0.06 10.29 -10.22
CA LEU A 217 1.29 9.77 -9.98
C LEU A 217 1.91 9.17 -11.25
N ARG A 218 1.10 8.55 -12.11
CA ARG A 218 1.55 8.05 -13.41
C ARG A 218 1.84 9.18 -14.38
N LEU A 219 1.02 10.24 -14.39
CA LEU A 219 1.27 11.38 -15.26
C LEU A 219 2.60 12.07 -14.92
N LEU A 220 2.88 12.24 -13.62
CA LEU A 220 4.16 12.71 -13.12
C LEU A 220 5.32 11.75 -13.44
N SER A 221 5.10 10.43 -13.32
CA SER A 221 6.11 9.42 -13.70
C SER A 221 6.53 9.59 -15.16
N PHE A 222 5.55 9.69 -16.06
CA PHE A 222 5.81 9.91 -17.49
C PHE A 222 6.57 11.22 -17.73
N SER A 223 6.10 12.32 -17.12
CA SER A 223 6.69 13.65 -17.30
C SER A 223 8.17 13.68 -16.86
N MET A 224 8.47 13.10 -15.70
CA MET A 224 9.82 13.04 -15.15
C MET A 224 10.71 12.07 -15.94
N ASP A 225 10.19 10.88 -16.30
CA ASP A 225 10.91 9.90 -17.10
C ASP A 225 11.25 10.46 -18.50
N TYR A 226 10.33 11.23 -19.12
CA TYR A 226 10.57 11.91 -20.38
C TYR A 226 11.63 13.01 -20.25
N TYR A 227 11.52 13.87 -19.23
CA TYR A 227 12.53 14.90 -18.94
C TYR A 227 13.93 14.30 -18.78
N TRP A 228 14.06 13.19 -18.05
CA TRP A 228 15.35 12.51 -17.89
C TRP A 228 15.82 11.81 -19.17
N ALA A 229 14.91 11.31 -20.00
CA ALA A 229 15.26 10.71 -21.29
C ALA A 229 15.76 11.75 -22.31
N CYS A 230 15.27 12.99 -22.25
CA CYS A 230 15.79 14.07 -23.10
C CYS A 230 17.20 14.53 -22.70
N ASN A 231 17.54 14.42 -21.41
CA ASN A 231 18.80 14.91 -20.86
C ASN A 231 19.88 13.83 -20.73
N ASN A 232 19.53 12.56 -20.87
CA ASN A 232 20.46 11.44 -20.83
C ASN A 232 20.42 10.70 -22.16
N SER A 233 21.57 10.24 -22.65
CA SER A 233 21.61 9.39 -23.85
C SER A 233 20.87 8.07 -23.59
N ALA A 234 19.99 7.69 -24.52
CA ALA A 234 19.36 6.37 -24.48
C ALA A 234 20.47 5.30 -24.58
N PRO A 235 20.46 4.28 -23.70
CA PRO A 235 21.46 3.21 -23.74
C PRO A 235 21.32 2.38 -25.01
N SER A 236 22.42 1.74 -25.43
CA SER A 236 22.44 0.85 -26.60
C SER A 236 21.43 -0.29 -26.45
N GLU A 237 20.87 -0.79 -27.56
CA GLU A 237 19.77 -1.77 -27.53
C GLU A 237 20.15 -3.13 -26.92
N ASN A 238 21.44 -3.46 -26.83
CA ASN A 238 21.94 -4.75 -26.32
C ASN A 238 22.13 -4.77 -24.79
N VAL A 239 21.10 -4.36 -24.05
CA VAL A 239 21.12 -4.45 -22.58
C VAL A 239 20.67 -5.86 -22.14
N PRO A 240 21.40 -6.55 -21.26
CA PRO A 240 21.02 -7.86 -20.71
C PRO A 240 19.71 -7.81 -19.89
N GLU A 241 19.27 -8.95 -19.36
CA GLU A 241 18.14 -8.98 -18.41
C GLU A 241 18.38 -8.02 -17.24
N LEU A 242 17.49 -7.05 -17.11
CA LEU A 242 17.58 -6.00 -16.09
C LEU A 242 16.79 -6.38 -14.86
N ASN A 243 17.34 -6.04 -13.70
CA ASN A 243 16.56 -6.12 -12.45
C ASN A 243 15.49 -5.01 -12.39
N GLU A 244 14.50 -5.18 -11.53
CA GLU A 244 13.36 -4.25 -11.31
C GLU A 244 13.83 -2.78 -11.26
N ARG A 245 14.85 -2.48 -10.44
CA ARG A 245 15.37 -1.11 -10.29
C ARG A 245 15.93 -0.55 -11.59
N GLN A 246 16.72 -1.34 -12.32
CA GLN A 246 17.30 -0.90 -13.59
C GLN A 246 16.22 -0.61 -14.62
N ARG A 247 15.16 -1.44 -14.71
CA ARG A 247 14.04 -1.21 -15.63
C ARG A 247 13.30 0.10 -15.34
N THR A 248 13.15 0.48 -14.07
CA THR A 248 12.53 1.77 -13.71
C THR A 248 13.38 2.98 -14.13
N THR A 249 14.71 2.87 -14.10
CA THR A 249 15.63 3.99 -14.33
C THR A 249 16.05 4.15 -15.79
N LEU A 250 15.98 3.08 -16.58
CA LEU A 250 16.51 3.07 -17.93
C LEU A 250 15.61 3.90 -18.86
N ALA A 251 16.19 4.94 -19.47
CA ALA A 251 15.50 5.74 -20.47
C ALA A 251 15.22 4.95 -21.74
N HIS A 252 14.22 5.39 -22.49
CA HIS A 252 13.86 4.87 -23.80
C HIS A 252 14.12 5.90 -24.91
N PRO A 253 14.14 5.48 -26.19
CA PRO A 253 14.11 6.42 -27.29
C PRO A 253 12.88 7.35 -27.20
N GLU A 254 13.05 8.62 -27.56
CA GLU A 254 11.98 9.63 -27.46
C GLU A 254 10.70 9.25 -28.22
N SER A 255 10.81 8.45 -29.29
CA SER A 255 9.67 7.94 -30.07
C SER A 255 8.72 7.06 -29.24
N LEU A 256 9.19 6.46 -28.16
CA LEU A 256 8.37 5.64 -27.27
C LEU A 256 7.58 6.47 -26.25
N TYR A 257 7.97 7.72 -26.01
CA TYR A 257 7.22 8.69 -25.20
C TYR A 257 6.14 9.36 -26.05
N SER A 258 5.30 8.54 -26.68
CA SER A 258 4.18 8.93 -27.54
C SER A 258 2.87 9.01 -26.76
N TYR A 259 1.90 9.75 -27.30
CA TYR A 259 0.60 9.94 -26.66
C TYR A 259 -0.15 8.63 -26.42
N VAL A 260 -0.14 7.70 -27.39
CA VAL A 260 -0.79 6.39 -27.25
C VAL A 260 -0.19 5.60 -26.10
N ASN A 261 1.15 5.54 -26.01
CA ASN A 261 1.85 4.81 -24.95
C ASN A 261 1.59 5.44 -23.58
N TYR A 262 1.57 6.78 -23.53
CA TYR A 262 1.25 7.54 -22.34
C TYR A 262 -0.16 7.22 -21.80
N VAL A 263 -1.18 7.26 -22.67
CA VAL A 263 -2.56 6.97 -22.27
C VAL A 263 -2.72 5.50 -21.86
N SER A 264 -2.15 4.57 -22.62
CA SER A 264 -2.17 3.13 -22.28
C SER A 264 -1.54 2.83 -20.92
N TYR A 265 -0.48 3.57 -20.57
CA TYR A 265 0.18 3.47 -19.28
C TYR A 265 -0.64 4.11 -18.15
N ALA A 266 -1.03 5.37 -18.33
CA ALA A 266 -1.75 6.13 -17.31
C ALA A 266 -3.05 5.43 -16.89
N LEU A 267 -3.77 4.90 -17.88
CA LEU A 267 -5.09 4.30 -17.71
C LEU A 267 -5.08 2.77 -17.82
N TYR A 268 -3.93 2.13 -17.58
CA TYR A 268 -3.78 0.68 -17.74
C TYR A 268 -4.84 -0.07 -16.90
N PRO A 269 -5.80 -0.80 -17.50
CA PRO A 269 -6.97 -1.32 -16.80
C PRO A 269 -6.66 -2.14 -15.54
N PRO A 270 -5.71 -3.10 -15.58
CA PRO A 270 -5.40 -3.91 -14.40
C PRO A 270 -4.91 -3.12 -13.19
N LEU A 271 -4.39 -1.91 -13.38
CA LEU A 271 -3.83 -1.12 -12.29
C LEU A 271 -4.59 0.19 -12.04
N TYR A 272 -5.57 0.56 -12.87
CA TYR A 272 -6.20 1.89 -12.87
C TYR A 272 -6.88 2.28 -11.55
N LEU A 273 -7.76 1.42 -11.02
CA LEU A 273 -8.60 1.75 -9.86
C LEU A 273 -7.80 1.89 -8.56
N ALA A 274 -7.06 0.83 -8.19
CA ALA A 274 -6.25 0.82 -6.97
C ALA A 274 -5.05 -0.14 -7.11
N GLY A 275 -4.48 -0.28 -8.30
CA GLY A 275 -3.34 -1.17 -8.50
C GLY A 275 -2.01 -0.60 -8.01
N PRO A 276 -0.99 -1.45 -7.82
CA PRO A 276 0.38 -0.99 -7.57
C PRO A 276 0.85 0.07 -8.58
N ILE A 277 1.65 1.01 -8.08
CA ILE A 277 2.21 2.11 -8.87
C ILE A 277 3.45 1.63 -9.61
N MET A 278 3.34 1.58 -10.93
CA MET A 278 4.42 1.21 -11.84
C MET A 278 4.94 2.47 -12.54
N THR A 279 6.24 2.56 -12.81
CA THR A 279 6.84 3.67 -13.58
C THR A 279 6.59 3.50 -15.08
N PHE A 280 6.61 4.59 -15.85
CA PHE A 280 6.42 4.52 -17.31
C PHE A 280 7.50 3.66 -17.98
N ASN A 281 8.77 3.86 -17.62
CA ASN A 281 9.88 3.10 -18.20
C ASN A 281 9.74 1.58 -17.98
N ASP A 282 9.46 1.14 -16.75
CA ASP A 282 9.25 -0.30 -16.49
C ASP A 282 8.04 -0.86 -17.26
N TYR A 283 6.95 -0.09 -17.38
CA TYR A 283 5.78 -0.51 -18.15
C TYR A 283 6.10 -0.73 -19.63
N ILE A 284 6.79 0.22 -20.27
CA ILE A 284 7.20 0.11 -21.67
C ILE A 284 8.25 -0.99 -21.87
N TRP A 285 9.20 -1.13 -20.95
CA TRP A 285 10.20 -2.18 -21.00
C TRP A 285 9.54 -3.56 -21.04
N GLN A 286 8.57 -3.84 -20.16
CA GLN A 286 7.89 -5.14 -20.11
C GLN A 286 7.02 -5.43 -21.35
N HIS A 287 6.55 -4.42 -22.06
CA HIS A 287 5.86 -4.62 -23.35
C HIS A 287 6.84 -4.93 -24.48
N ARG A 288 8.02 -4.28 -24.51
CA ARG A 288 9.06 -4.57 -25.50
C ARG A 288 9.74 -5.91 -25.27
N ARG A 289 9.89 -6.28 -24.00
CA ARG A 289 10.58 -7.49 -23.52
C ARG A 289 9.71 -8.16 -22.44
N PRO A 290 8.70 -8.93 -22.86
CA PRO A 290 7.82 -9.64 -21.93
C PRO A 290 8.62 -10.52 -20.97
N LEU A 291 8.30 -10.41 -19.69
CA LEU A 291 8.89 -11.25 -18.66
C LEU A 291 8.30 -12.66 -18.74
N ASN A 292 9.10 -13.67 -18.40
CA ASN A 292 8.63 -15.03 -18.27
C ASN A 292 7.89 -15.23 -16.94
N ILE A 293 6.62 -14.81 -16.90
CA ILE A 293 5.74 -15.01 -15.74
C ILE A 293 5.11 -16.40 -15.86
N SER A 294 5.56 -17.34 -15.03
CA SER A 294 5.07 -18.72 -15.05
C SER A 294 3.63 -18.83 -14.55
N ARG A 295 2.87 -19.79 -15.09
CA ARG A 295 1.51 -20.11 -14.62
C ARG A 295 1.47 -20.44 -13.12
N SER A 296 2.51 -21.11 -12.63
CA SER A 296 2.68 -21.42 -11.20
C SER A 296 2.79 -20.14 -10.36
N THR A 297 3.48 -19.10 -10.85
CA THR A 297 3.56 -17.80 -10.16
C THR A 297 2.19 -17.14 -10.06
N VAL A 298 1.43 -17.13 -11.16
CA VAL A 298 0.07 -16.54 -11.19
C VAL A 298 -0.86 -17.33 -10.26
N LEU A 299 -0.86 -18.66 -10.34
CA LEU A 299 -1.68 -19.52 -9.50
C LEU A 299 -1.33 -19.38 -8.02
N GLY A 300 -0.03 -19.37 -7.68
CA GLY A 300 0.42 -19.15 -6.31
C GLY A 300 0.00 -17.79 -5.76
N HIS A 301 0.00 -16.75 -6.59
CA HIS A 301 -0.49 -15.43 -6.20
C HIS A 301 -2.02 -15.38 -6.05
N PHE A 302 -2.76 -16.08 -6.92
CA PHE A 302 -4.20 -16.28 -6.77
C PHE A 302 -4.56 -16.99 -5.46
N VAL A 303 -3.89 -18.09 -5.13
CA VAL A 303 -4.11 -18.81 -3.87
C VAL A 303 -3.86 -17.90 -2.66
N ARG A 304 -2.79 -17.09 -2.68
CA ARG A 304 -2.54 -16.11 -1.61
C ARG A 304 -3.63 -15.05 -1.51
N PHE A 305 -4.10 -14.53 -2.64
CA PHE A 305 -5.22 -13.59 -2.68
C PHE A 305 -6.48 -14.22 -2.07
N ALA A 306 -6.85 -15.43 -2.50
CA ALA A 306 -8.01 -16.16 -2.01
C ALA A 306 -7.93 -16.43 -0.50
N ILE A 307 -6.78 -16.90 0.00
CA ILE A 307 -6.57 -17.11 1.45
C ILE A 307 -6.68 -15.79 2.21
N THR A 308 -6.15 -14.68 1.68
CA THR A 308 -6.24 -13.36 2.33
C THR A 308 -7.69 -12.88 2.39
N MET A 309 -8.46 -13.06 1.32
CA MET A 309 -9.90 -12.77 1.27
C MET A 309 -10.68 -13.60 2.29
N LEU A 310 -10.46 -14.92 2.32
CA LEU A 310 -11.11 -15.82 3.27
C LEU A 310 -10.74 -15.49 4.72
N THR A 311 -9.50 -15.08 4.98
CA THR A 311 -9.05 -14.63 6.31
C THR A 311 -9.80 -13.37 6.73
N MET A 312 -9.96 -12.40 5.83
CA MET A 312 -10.74 -11.19 6.09
C MET A 312 -12.21 -11.52 6.36
N GLU A 313 -12.84 -12.35 5.52
CA GLU A 313 -14.22 -12.79 5.75
C GLU A 313 -14.36 -13.50 7.10
N PHE A 314 -13.44 -14.39 7.46
CA PHE A 314 -13.46 -15.05 8.77
C PHE A 314 -13.36 -14.03 9.91
N ILE A 315 -12.41 -13.10 9.86
CA ILE A 315 -12.28 -12.04 10.89
C ILE A 315 -13.58 -11.25 11.00
N LEU A 316 -14.19 -10.81 9.90
CA LEU A 316 -15.40 -9.98 9.93
C LEU A 316 -16.64 -10.71 10.47
N HIS A 317 -16.69 -12.05 10.43
CA HIS A 317 -17.79 -12.83 11.03
C HIS A 317 -17.60 -13.07 12.54
N TYR A 318 -16.38 -12.95 13.05
CA TYR A 318 -16.04 -13.25 14.45
C TYR A 318 -15.63 -12.03 15.27
N MET A 319 -15.13 -10.97 14.64
CA MET A 319 -14.59 -9.77 15.27
C MET A 319 -15.26 -8.52 14.68
N TYR A 320 -16.29 -8.00 15.35
CA TYR A 320 -17.09 -6.86 14.91
C TYR A 320 -16.47 -5.51 15.26
N VAL A 321 -15.15 -5.40 15.12
CA VAL A 321 -14.36 -4.28 15.66
C VAL A 321 -14.57 -2.97 14.90
N VAL A 322 -14.95 -3.00 13.62
CA VAL A 322 -15.22 -1.78 12.84
C VAL A 322 -16.57 -1.20 13.27
N ALA A 323 -17.59 -2.05 13.41
CA ALA A 323 -18.89 -1.65 13.96
C ALA A 323 -18.76 -1.09 15.38
N MET A 324 -17.97 -1.74 16.25
CA MET A 324 -17.67 -1.24 17.60
C MET A 324 -16.95 0.10 17.55
N LYS A 325 -15.95 0.22 16.66
CA LYS A 325 -15.19 1.46 16.43
C LYS A 325 -16.13 2.64 16.15
N ASP A 326 -16.95 2.48 15.12
CA ASP A 326 -17.76 3.54 14.54
C ASP A 326 -18.94 3.94 15.45
N THR A 327 -19.29 3.11 16.43
CA THR A 327 -20.37 3.37 17.41
C THR A 327 -19.84 3.74 18.80
N LYS A 328 -18.51 3.78 18.98
CA LYS A 328 -17.87 3.99 20.29
C LYS A 328 -18.37 3.02 21.37
N ALA A 329 -18.58 1.76 20.99
CA ALA A 329 -19.21 0.73 21.82
C ALA A 329 -18.20 0.00 22.74
N TRP A 330 -17.52 0.76 23.59
CA TRP A 330 -16.52 0.25 24.56
C TRP A 330 -16.71 0.84 25.96
N MET A 331 -17.94 1.23 26.31
CA MET A 331 -18.22 1.79 27.63
C MET A 331 -18.17 0.68 28.67
N GLY A 332 -17.37 0.87 29.72
CA GLY A 332 -17.14 -0.13 30.76
C GLY A 332 -16.08 -1.18 30.40
N ASP A 333 -15.54 -1.16 29.19
CA ASP A 333 -14.49 -2.08 28.77
C ASP A 333 -13.15 -1.72 29.41
N THR A 334 -12.33 -2.74 29.66
CA THR A 334 -10.96 -2.62 30.19
C THR A 334 -10.00 -1.99 29.17
N ALA A 335 -8.84 -1.51 29.63
CA ALA A 335 -7.79 -0.98 28.76
C ALA A 335 -7.33 -2.00 27.69
N ALA A 336 -7.24 -3.28 28.07
CA ALA A 336 -6.86 -4.36 27.16
C ALA A 336 -7.91 -4.58 26.05
N GLN A 337 -9.20 -4.57 26.39
CA GLN A 337 -10.30 -4.69 25.42
C GLN A 337 -10.29 -3.55 24.41
N ILE A 338 -10.18 -2.30 24.88
CA ILE A 338 -10.12 -1.12 24.03
C ILE A 338 -8.88 -1.16 23.12
N ALA A 339 -7.72 -1.54 23.67
CA ALA A 339 -6.50 -1.68 22.88
C ALA A 339 -6.62 -2.75 21.79
N MET A 340 -7.32 -3.86 22.06
CA MET A 340 -7.55 -4.92 21.06
C MET A 340 -8.54 -4.50 19.98
N ILE A 341 -9.60 -3.74 20.30
CA ILE A 341 -10.47 -3.13 19.28
C ILE A 341 -9.62 -2.27 18.33
N GLY A 342 -8.76 -1.41 18.88
CA GLY A 342 -7.85 -0.56 18.12
C GLY A 342 -6.87 -1.34 17.25
N PHE A 343 -6.17 -2.31 17.84
CA PHE A 343 -5.18 -3.14 17.14
C PHE A 343 -5.81 -3.93 15.99
N TRP A 344 -6.94 -4.61 16.22
CA TRP A 344 -7.60 -5.40 15.19
C TRP A 344 -8.22 -4.54 14.09
N ASN A 345 -8.69 -3.34 14.43
CA ASN A 345 -9.10 -2.39 13.40
C ASN A 345 -7.91 -1.98 12.50
N LEU A 346 -6.70 -1.81 13.03
CA LEU A 346 -5.49 -1.59 12.22
C LEU A 346 -5.15 -2.82 11.35
N ILE A 347 -5.34 -4.04 11.87
CA ILE A 347 -5.18 -5.28 11.10
C ILE A 347 -6.20 -5.35 9.95
N ILE A 348 -7.46 -4.96 10.19
CA ILE A 348 -8.50 -4.89 9.16
C ILE A 348 -8.14 -3.86 8.08
N VAL A 349 -7.64 -2.68 8.46
CA VAL A 349 -7.16 -1.68 7.49
C VAL A 349 -6.02 -2.25 6.64
N TRP A 350 -5.06 -2.95 7.26
CA TRP A 350 -3.98 -3.61 6.55
C TRP A 350 -4.49 -4.71 5.59
N LEU A 351 -5.38 -5.59 6.04
CA LEU A 351 -5.97 -6.66 5.23
C LEU A 351 -6.77 -6.11 4.05
N LYS A 352 -7.61 -5.09 4.27
CA LYS A 352 -8.39 -4.42 3.22
C LYS A 352 -7.49 -3.94 2.08
N LEU A 353 -6.44 -3.18 2.40
CA LEU A 353 -5.53 -2.63 1.40
C LEU A 353 -4.70 -3.73 0.73
N MET A 354 -4.25 -4.74 1.49
CA MET A 354 -3.56 -5.91 0.98
C MET A 354 -4.41 -6.67 -0.04
N ILE A 355 -5.71 -6.83 0.22
CA ILE A 355 -6.67 -7.49 -0.67
C ILE A 355 -6.78 -6.73 -2.00
N PHE A 356 -7.03 -5.41 -1.94
CA PHE A 356 -7.17 -4.59 -3.15
C PHE A 356 -5.92 -4.70 -4.02
N TRP A 357 -4.75 -4.49 -3.43
CA TRP A 357 -3.49 -4.52 -4.15
C TRP A 357 -3.14 -5.91 -4.69
N ARG A 358 -3.46 -6.98 -3.95
CA ARG A 358 -3.25 -8.34 -4.43
C ARG A 358 -4.14 -8.68 -5.62
N PHE A 359 -5.40 -8.25 -5.61
CA PHE A 359 -6.32 -8.44 -6.73
C PHE A 359 -5.82 -7.75 -8.00
N PHE A 360 -5.53 -6.44 -7.94
CA PHE A 360 -5.08 -5.69 -9.11
C PHE A 360 -3.70 -6.17 -9.60
N ARG A 361 -2.80 -6.55 -8.68
CA ARG A 361 -1.53 -7.21 -9.05
C ARG A 361 -1.75 -8.57 -9.72
N LEU A 362 -2.70 -9.38 -9.23
CA LEU A 362 -3.04 -10.67 -9.85
C LEU A 362 -3.51 -10.45 -11.29
N TRP A 363 -4.38 -9.46 -11.51
CA TRP A 363 -4.84 -9.11 -12.85
C TRP A 363 -3.68 -8.71 -13.76
N ALA A 364 -2.77 -7.84 -13.29
CA ALA A 364 -1.57 -7.46 -14.05
C ALA A 364 -0.66 -8.66 -14.35
N LEU A 365 -0.41 -9.54 -13.38
CA LEU A 365 0.39 -10.76 -13.56
C LEU A 365 -0.21 -11.70 -14.60
N ALA A 366 -1.53 -11.92 -14.53
CA ALA A 366 -2.25 -12.72 -15.53
C ALA A 366 -2.21 -12.06 -16.92
N ALA A 367 -2.15 -10.73 -16.98
CA ALA A 367 -1.94 -9.97 -18.20
C ALA A 367 -0.47 -9.96 -18.68
N GLY A 368 0.47 -10.54 -17.93
CA GLY A 368 1.88 -10.62 -18.32
C GLY A 368 2.73 -9.42 -17.89
N ILE A 369 2.26 -8.62 -16.93
CA ILE A 369 2.98 -7.48 -16.35
C ILE A 369 3.26 -7.76 -14.87
N ASP A 370 4.54 -7.73 -14.50
CA ASP A 370 4.98 -7.86 -13.12
C ASP A 370 5.04 -6.47 -12.45
N ALA A 371 3.93 -6.11 -11.81
CA ALA A 371 3.82 -4.91 -10.99
C ALA A 371 4.37 -5.18 -9.56
N PRO A 372 4.88 -4.16 -8.84
CA PRO A 372 5.44 -4.37 -7.50
C PRO A 372 4.42 -4.89 -6.48
N GLU A 373 4.85 -5.76 -5.56
CA GLU A 373 4.03 -6.18 -4.41
C GLU A 373 4.00 -5.06 -3.36
N ASN A 374 2.81 -4.64 -2.94
CA ASN A 374 2.64 -3.49 -2.05
C ASN A 374 2.75 -3.82 -0.55
N MET A 375 2.42 -5.04 -0.13
CA MET A 375 2.54 -5.49 1.27
C MET A 375 3.48 -6.68 1.34
N ILE A 376 4.76 -6.40 1.60
CA ILE A 376 5.81 -7.44 1.65
C ILE A 376 5.98 -8.04 3.05
N ARG A 377 5.39 -7.41 4.07
CA ARG A 377 5.36 -7.89 5.47
C ARG A 377 3.99 -7.65 6.10
N CYS A 378 3.66 -8.48 7.09
CA CYS A 378 2.51 -8.25 7.95
C CYS A 378 2.73 -6.98 8.79
N MET A 379 1.67 -6.21 9.04
CA MET A 379 1.73 -5.03 9.91
C MET A 379 2.31 -5.36 11.28
N ALA A 380 1.91 -6.51 11.87
CA ALA A 380 2.43 -7.01 13.14
C ALA A 380 3.87 -7.58 13.08
N ASN A 381 4.50 -7.65 11.89
CA ASN A 381 5.88 -8.08 11.70
C ASN A 381 6.77 -6.89 11.25
N ASN A 382 6.62 -5.75 11.92
CA ASN A 382 7.44 -4.57 11.73
C ASN A 382 7.79 -3.93 13.08
N TYR A 383 9.09 -3.88 13.38
CA TYR A 383 9.65 -3.27 14.60
C TYR A 383 10.30 -1.90 14.37
N SER A 384 10.51 -1.53 13.11
CA SER A 384 11.17 -0.28 12.69
C SER A 384 10.17 0.55 11.92
N THR A 385 10.11 1.85 12.23
CA THR A 385 9.23 2.79 11.53
C THR A 385 9.69 2.97 10.09
N PHE A 386 11.00 3.07 9.85
CA PHE A 386 11.54 3.09 8.48
C PHE A 386 11.24 1.80 7.70
N GLY A 387 11.40 0.64 8.35
CA GLY A 387 11.10 -0.65 7.74
C GLY A 387 9.61 -0.82 7.41
N PHE A 388 8.73 -0.30 8.28
CA PHE A 388 7.30 -0.24 8.04
C PHE A 388 6.98 0.57 6.78
N TRP A 389 7.46 1.81 6.66
CA TRP A 389 7.18 2.66 5.49
C TRP A 389 7.73 2.13 4.16
N ARG A 390 8.81 1.34 4.19
CA ARG A 390 9.35 0.68 2.98
C ARG A 390 8.62 -0.60 2.62
N SER A 391 7.92 -1.22 3.57
CA SER A 391 7.17 -2.46 3.37
C SER A 391 5.66 -2.26 3.17
N TRP A 392 5.14 -1.13 3.65
CA TRP A 392 3.77 -0.67 3.47
C TRP A 392 3.64 0.13 2.18
N HIS A 393 2.64 -0.18 1.37
CA HIS A 393 2.41 0.48 0.07
C HIS A 393 3.71 0.61 -0.76
N ARG A 394 4.51 -0.46 -0.83
CA ARG A 394 5.89 -0.42 -1.36
C ARG A 394 6.01 0.27 -2.73
N SER A 395 5.07 0.06 -3.65
CA SER A 395 5.11 0.72 -4.97
C SER A 395 5.04 2.25 -4.86
N TYR A 396 4.24 2.79 -3.95
CA TYR A 396 4.17 4.21 -3.66
C TYR A 396 5.44 4.71 -3.00
N ASN A 397 6.01 3.96 -2.04
CA ASN A 397 7.29 4.32 -1.43
C ASN A 397 8.43 4.38 -2.46
N LEU A 398 8.49 3.42 -3.38
CA LEU A 398 9.45 3.41 -4.49
C LEU A 398 9.23 4.62 -5.42
N TRP A 399 7.98 4.95 -5.71
CA TRP A 399 7.60 6.12 -6.50
C TRP A 399 8.08 7.42 -5.84
N ILE A 400 7.74 7.64 -4.57
CA ILE A 400 8.18 8.80 -3.78
C ILE A 400 9.70 8.90 -3.77
N THR A 401 10.37 7.76 -3.54
CA THR A 401 11.83 7.72 -3.49
C THR A 401 12.44 8.21 -4.81
N ARG A 402 11.89 7.75 -5.94
CA ARG A 402 12.36 8.09 -7.28
C ARG A 402 12.06 9.54 -7.68
N TYR A 403 10.83 10.01 -7.47
CA TYR A 403 10.35 11.26 -8.06
C TYR A 403 10.36 12.46 -7.11
N ILE A 404 10.50 12.24 -5.80
CA ILE A 404 10.58 13.31 -4.78
C ILE A 404 11.89 13.22 -4.00
N TYR A 405 12.12 12.12 -3.28
CA TYR A 405 13.22 12.05 -2.31
C TYR A 405 14.61 12.20 -2.97
N ILE A 406 14.89 11.45 -4.05
CA ILE A 406 16.17 11.54 -4.77
C ILE A 406 16.37 12.94 -5.40
N PRO A 407 15.40 13.49 -6.16
CA PRO A 407 15.53 14.84 -6.74
C PRO A 407 15.78 15.98 -5.75
N VAL A 408 15.23 15.93 -4.54
CA VAL A 408 15.38 16.99 -3.51
C VAL A 408 16.70 16.84 -2.71
N GLY A 409 17.54 15.86 -3.05
CA GLY A 409 18.90 15.70 -2.49
C GLY A 409 19.14 14.40 -1.75
N GLY A 410 18.15 13.50 -1.71
CA GLY A 410 18.28 12.15 -1.16
C GLY A 410 18.82 12.11 0.27
N SER A 411 19.79 11.25 0.52
CA SER A 411 20.36 11.05 1.87
C SER A 411 21.20 12.22 2.40
N LYS A 412 21.45 13.27 1.59
CA LYS A 412 22.18 14.46 2.06
C LYS A 412 21.31 15.35 2.95
N ASN A 413 20.00 15.41 2.69
CA ASN A 413 19.05 16.29 3.36
C ASN A 413 17.88 15.50 3.98
N VAL A 414 18.17 14.49 4.80
CA VAL A 414 17.17 13.53 5.30
C VAL A 414 15.97 14.22 5.96
N ILE A 415 16.20 15.22 6.81
CA ILE A 415 15.13 15.91 7.56
C ILE A 415 14.19 16.67 6.62
N LEU A 416 14.72 17.57 5.78
CA LEU A 416 13.94 18.33 4.81
C LEU A 416 13.18 17.40 3.84
N ASN A 417 13.86 16.36 3.35
CA ASN A 417 13.26 15.40 2.43
C ASN A 417 12.13 14.62 3.10
N THR A 418 12.29 14.26 4.38
CA THR A 418 11.24 13.60 5.17
C THR A 418 10.02 14.52 5.30
N LEU A 419 10.22 15.79 5.65
CA LEU A 419 9.12 16.76 5.79
C LEU A 419 8.37 16.97 4.47
N ILE A 420 9.09 17.15 3.35
CA ILE A 420 8.48 17.32 2.02
C ILE A 420 7.72 16.07 1.61
N VAL A 421 8.31 14.88 1.80
CA VAL A 421 7.69 13.60 1.47
C VAL A 421 6.41 13.40 2.27
N PHE A 422 6.45 13.55 3.60
CA PHE A 422 5.26 13.33 4.43
C PHE A 422 4.18 14.40 4.21
N THR A 423 4.56 15.64 3.89
CA THR A 423 3.61 16.68 3.49
C THR A 423 2.90 16.29 2.19
N PHE A 424 3.66 15.84 1.17
CA PHE A 424 3.08 15.36 -0.07
C PHE A 424 2.17 14.14 0.15
N VAL A 425 2.60 13.17 0.96
CA VAL A 425 1.80 11.98 1.29
C VAL A 425 0.49 12.37 1.96
N ALA A 426 0.52 13.31 2.91
CA ALA A 426 -0.68 13.80 3.57
C ALA A 426 -1.64 14.45 2.56
N LEU A 427 -1.15 15.43 1.78
CA LEU A 427 -1.94 16.14 0.77
C LEU A 427 -2.49 15.21 -0.32
N TRP A 428 -1.76 14.16 -0.69
CA TRP A 428 -2.19 13.20 -1.71
C TRP A 428 -3.30 12.27 -1.19
N HIS A 429 -3.28 11.93 0.10
CA HIS A 429 -4.27 11.05 0.70
C HIS A 429 -5.59 11.77 1.02
N ASP A 430 -5.51 12.96 1.60
CA ASP A 430 -6.66 13.78 1.95
C ASP A 430 -6.24 15.24 2.11
N LEU A 431 -7.05 16.15 1.58
CA LEU A 431 -6.85 17.59 1.72
C LEU A 431 -7.30 18.12 3.09
N THR A 432 -7.89 17.27 3.94
CA THR A 432 -8.22 17.68 5.31
C THR A 432 -6.95 17.92 6.15
N PHE A 433 -6.92 19.07 6.85
CA PHE A 433 -5.82 19.43 7.76
C PHE A 433 -5.55 18.39 8.87
N ARG A 434 -6.50 17.49 9.13
CA ARG A 434 -6.35 16.39 10.10
C ARG A 434 -5.27 15.39 9.66
N LEU A 435 -5.22 15.02 8.38
CA LEU A 435 -4.19 14.12 7.87
C LEU A 435 -2.82 14.79 7.78
N LEU A 436 -2.79 16.11 7.54
CA LEU A 436 -1.54 16.87 7.57
C LEU A 436 -0.93 16.88 8.99
N ALA A 437 -1.74 17.17 10.01
CA ALA A 437 -1.32 17.10 11.40
C ALA A 437 -0.83 15.70 11.80
N TRP A 438 -1.51 14.65 11.33
CA TRP A 438 -1.06 13.26 11.51
C TRP A 438 0.28 12.98 10.81
N GLY A 439 0.46 13.43 9.56
CA GLY A 439 1.70 13.22 8.81
C GLY A 439 2.91 13.88 9.48
N TRP A 440 2.70 15.06 10.08
CA TRP A 440 3.73 15.74 10.87
C TRP A 440 4.02 15.04 12.19
N LEU A 441 2.98 14.54 12.88
CA LEU A 441 3.16 13.73 14.09
C LEU A 441 3.99 12.47 13.80
N VAL A 442 3.71 11.78 12.70
CA VAL A 442 4.51 10.61 12.28
C VAL A 442 5.94 11.00 11.93
N SER A 443 6.14 12.15 11.28
CA SER A 443 7.49 12.66 10.98
C SER A 443 8.30 12.92 12.25
N LEU A 444 7.67 13.44 13.31
CA LEU A 444 8.27 13.61 14.62
C LEU A 444 8.63 12.25 15.26
N PHE A 445 7.76 11.24 15.13
CA PHE A 445 7.99 9.90 15.69
C PHE A 445 9.10 9.10 15.01
N ILE A 446 9.59 9.54 13.86
CA ILE A 446 10.77 8.95 13.21
C ILE A 446 12.08 9.44 13.86
N LEU A 447 12.08 10.62 14.47
CA LEU A 447 13.29 11.23 15.05
C LEU A 447 13.92 10.38 16.17
N PRO A 448 13.18 9.79 17.13
CA PRO A 448 13.77 8.92 18.14
C PRO A 448 14.54 7.74 17.54
N GLU A 449 14.00 7.08 16.51
CA GLU A 449 14.69 5.98 15.83
C GLU A 449 15.97 6.47 15.13
N PHE A 450 15.92 7.65 14.50
CA PHE A 450 17.09 8.26 13.86
C PHE A 450 18.19 8.62 14.87
N VAL A 451 17.83 9.28 15.97
CA VAL A 451 18.75 9.66 17.05
C VAL A 451 19.34 8.42 17.70
N ALA A 452 18.53 7.39 17.98
CA ALA A 452 19.01 6.14 18.54
C ALA A 452 20.03 5.45 17.63
N ARG A 453 19.78 5.40 16.31
CA ARG A 453 20.74 4.84 15.33
C ARG A 453 22.03 5.66 15.21
N TYR A 454 21.96 6.97 15.43
CA TYR A 454 23.12 7.84 15.43
C TYR A 454 23.97 7.69 16.70
N LEU A 455 23.33 7.62 17.87
CA LEU A 455 24.01 7.50 19.17
C LEU A 455 24.54 6.08 19.44
N LEU A 456 23.81 5.06 18.99
CA LEU A 456 24.14 3.65 19.19
C LEU A 456 24.27 2.93 17.83
N PRO A 457 25.29 3.25 17.03
CA PRO A 457 25.46 2.63 15.72
C PRO A 457 25.80 1.14 15.85
N GLU A 458 25.16 0.32 15.01
CA GLU A 458 25.39 -1.13 14.94
C GLU A 458 26.85 -1.46 14.66
N SER A 459 27.56 -0.64 13.89
CA SER A 459 28.99 -0.83 13.58
C SER A 459 29.89 -0.78 14.82
N LYS A 460 29.49 -0.09 15.90
CA LYS A 460 30.27 0.03 17.13
C LYS A 460 29.81 -0.93 18.22
N PHE A 461 28.49 -1.12 18.34
CA PHE A 461 27.89 -1.84 19.47
C PHE A 461 27.23 -3.18 19.08
N GLY A 462 27.15 -3.51 17.79
CA GLY A 462 26.43 -4.69 17.29
C GLY A 462 26.91 -6.03 17.86
N HIS A 463 28.18 -6.13 18.22
CA HIS A 463 28.76 -7.33 18.83
C HIS A 463 28.43 -7.50 20.32
N GLN A 464 27.92 -6.45 20.98
CA GLN A 464 27.63 -6.49 22.41
C GLN A 464 26.32 -7.27 22.68
N PRO A 465 26.28 -8.17 23.67
CA PRO A 465 25.10 -9.00 23.94
C PRO A 465 23.88 -8.17 24.37
N TRP A 466 24.10 -7.04 25.05
CA TRP A 466 23.04 -6.14 25.51
C TRP A 466 22.42 -5.30 24.37
N TYR A 467 23.14 -5.09 23.27
CA TYR A 467 22.72 -4.19 22.19
C TYR A 467 21.39 -4.63 21.58
N ARG A 468 21.20 -5.94 21.39
CA ARG A 468 19.94 -6.52 20.90
C ARG A 468 18.75 -6.17 21.80
N HIS A 469 18.94 -6.16 23.12
CA HIS A 469 17.88 -5.85 24.08
C HIS A 469 17.54 -4.36 24.08
N VAL A 470 18.55 -3.49 23.96
CA VAL A 470 18.32 -2.04 23.78
C VAL A 470 17.58 -1.76 22.47
N CYS A 471 17.96 -2.43 21.38
CA CYS A 471 17.21 -2.35 20.12
C CYS A 471 15.77 -2.85 20.25
N ALA A 472 15.52 -3.90 21.05
CA ALA A 472 14.18 -4.40 21.31
C ALA A 472 13.34 -3.39 22.11
N LEU A 473 13.92 -2.70 23.11
CA LEU A 473 13.24 -1.61 23.81
C LEU A 473 12.91 -0.45 22.85
N GLY A 474 13.85 -0.05 22.00
CA GLY A 474 13.61 0.96 20.96
C GLY A 474 12.50 0.54 19.99
N ALA A 475 12.46 -0.74 19.62
CA ALA A 475 11.38 -1.30 18.81
C ALA A 475 10.02 -1.23 19.50
N VAL A 476 9.93 -1.53 20.80
CA VAL A 476 8.70 -1.37 21.58
C VAL A 476 8.21 0.08 21.53
N CYS A 477 9.11 1.05 21.78
CA CYS A 477 8.77 2.47 21.69
C CYS A 477 8.24 2.83 20.29
N ASN A 478 8.90 2.39 19.22
CA ASN A 478 8.46 2.64 17.85
C ASN A 478 7.07 2.05 17.57
N ILE A 479 6.82 0.79 17.96
CA ILE A 479 5.54 0.13 17.77
C ILE A 479 4.43 0.88 18.52
N LEU A 480 4.66 1.21 19.78
CA LEU A 480 3.67 1.94 20.60
C LEU A 480 3.38 3.34 20.03
N MET A 481 4.40 4.10 19.63
CA MET A 481 4.23 5.40 18.98
C MET A 481 3.46 5.27 17.67
N MET A 482 3.79 4.28 16.85
CA MET A 482 3.08 4.06 15.58
C MET A 482 1.65 3.61 15.77
N MET A 483 1.39 2.74 16.73
CA MET A 483 0.02 2.36 17.11
C MET A 483 -0.76 3.59 17.59
N ALA A 484 -0.19 4.39 18.49
CA ALA A 484 -0.83 5.61 19.00
C ALA A 484 -1.16 6.60 17.86
N ALA A 485 -0.20 6.90 16.98
CA ALA A 485 -0.39 7.79 15.84
C ALA A 485 -1.56 7.34 14.95
N ASN A 486 -1.60 6.05 14.61
CA ASN A 486 -2.62 5.50 13.74
C ASN A 486 -3.97 5.36 14.45
N LEU A 487 -3.98 5.14 15.76
CA LEU A 487 -5.21 5.12 16.55
C LEU A 487 -5.86 6.51 16.55
N VAL A 488 -5.07 7.57 16.75
CA VAL A 488 -5.54 8.96 16.65
C VAL A 488 -6.08 9.25 15.25
N GLY A 489 -5.30 8.92 14.21
CA GLY A 489 -5.65 9.26 12.82
C GLY A 489 -6.86 8.50 12.28
N PHE A 490 -7.00 7.21 12.62
CA PHE A 490 -7.93 6.31 11.93
C PHE A 490 -8.98 5.66 12.83
N VAL A 491 -8.88 5.79 14.16
CA VAL A 491 -9.71 4.99 15.08
C VAL A 491 -10.48 5.84 16.09
N ILE A 492 -9.78 6.56 16.97
CA ILE A 492 -10.38 7.19 18.16
C ILE A 492 -10.38 8.72 18.13
N GLY A 493 -9.61 9.36 17.24
CA GLY A 493 -9.42 10.81 17.22
C GLY A 493 -8.66 11.33 18.44
N LEU A 494 -8.56 12.66 18.58
CA LEU A 494 -7.84 13.31 19.69
C LEU A 494 -8.56 13.12 21.03
N GLU A 495 -9.90 13.26 21.05
CA GLU A 495 -10.71 13.08 22.25
C GLU A 495 -10.63 11.63 22.78
N GLY A 496 -10.72 10.66 21.87
CA GLY A 496 -10.59 9.26 22.24
C GLY A 496 -9.18 8.91 22.73
N LEU A 497 -8.12 9.57 22.20
CA LEU A 497 -6.77 9.41 22.73
C LEU A 497 -6.67 9.89 24.17
N GLN A 498 -7.22 11.07 24.48
CA GLN A 498 -7.22 11.58 25.86
C GLN A 498 -7.90 10.60 26.81
N PHE A 499 -9.06 10.07 26.41
CA PHE A 499 -9.76 9.04 27.18
C PHE A 499 -8.92 7.77 27.36
N PHE A 500 -8.26 7.29 26.29
CA PHE A 500 -7.42 6.10 26.34
C PHE A 500 -6.18 6.31 27.23
N VAL A 501 -5.50 7.45 27.11
CA VAL A 501 -4.34 7.81 27.94
C VAL A 501 -4.75 7.93 29.41
N GLN A 502 -5.88 8.55 29.71
CA GLN A 502 -6.42 8.60 31.07
C GLN A 502 -6.73 7.20 31.61
N ARG A 503 -7.29 6.29 30.81
CA ARG A 503 -7.51 4.89 31.23
C ARG A 503 -6.20 4.14 31.45
N LEU A 504 -5.20 4.37 30.61
CA LEU A 504 -3.92 3.68 30.64
C LEU A 504 -3.07 4.11 31.85
N PHE A 505 -2.98 5.41 32.14
CA PHE A 505 -2.13 5.95 33.21
C PHE A 505 -2.90 6.30 34.49
N GLY A 506 -4.21 6.50 34.41
CA GLY A 506 -5.06 6.87 35.56
C GLY A 506 -5.68 5.68 36.30
N THR A 507 -5.45 4.44 35.84
CA THR A 507 -5.95 3.23 36.53
C THR A 507 -4.83 2.22 36.76
N THR A 508 -4.90 1.48 37.87
CA THR A 508 -3.94 0.41 38.17
C THR A 508 -3.96 -0.68 37.11
N GLU A 509 -5.15 -1.05 36.62
CA GLU A 509 -5.33 -2.01 35.53
C GLU A 509 -4.67 -1.54 34.23
N GLY A 510 -4.79 -0.24 33.91
CA GLY A 510 -4.14 0.37 32.74
C GLY A 510 -2.62 0.29 32.81
N MET A 511 -2.04 0.58 33.98
CA MET A 511 -0.58 0.48 34.17
C MET A 511 -0.10 -0.97 34.10
N GLN A 512 -0.83 -1.92 34.70
CA GLN A 512 -0.54 -3.34 34.59
C GLN A 512 -0.59 -3.81 33.13
N PHE A 513 -1.61 -3.38 32.38
CA PHE A 513 -1.71 -3.66 30.95
C PHE A 513 -0.54 -3.07 30.17
N LEU A 514 -0.11 -1.84 30.46
CA LEU A 514 1.03 -1.22 29.78
C LEU A 514 2.34 -1.99 30.01
N VAL A 515 2.60 -2.43 31.24
CA VAL A 515 3.77 -3.26 31.57
C VAL A 515 3.72 -4.59 30.83
N LEU A 516 2.56 -5.26 30.85
CA LEU A 516 2.37 -6.52 30.13
C LEU A 516 2.54 -6.35 28.61
N ALA A 517 1.90 -5.34 28.03
CA ALA A 517 1.99 -5.04 26.60
C ALA A 517 3.43 -4.73 26.19
N THR A 518 4.17 -3.97 27.00
CA THR A 518 5.59 -3.68 26.78
C THR A 518 6.42 -4.96 26.79
N GLY A 519 6.21 -5.85 27.77
CA GLY A 519 6.87 -7.15 27.82
C GLY A 519 6.56 -8.05 26.63
N VAL A 520 5.29 -8.10 26.22
CA VAL A 520 4.85 -8.83 25.02
C VAL A 520 5.54 -8.31 23.76
N LEU A 521 5.50 -6.98 23.55
CA LEU A 521 6.11 -6.35 22.37
C LEU A 521 7.64 -6.52 22.37
N PHE A 522 8.27 -6.56 23.54
CA PHE A 522 9.70 -6.84 23.67
C PHE A 522 10.04 -8.26 23.20
N CYS A 523 9.31 -9.27 23.70
CA CYS A 523 9.44 -10.66 23.25
C CYS A 523 9.17 -10.80 21.74
N ALA A 524 8.11 -10.16 21.24
CA ALA A 524 7.76 -10.16 19.82
C ALA A 524 8.85 -9.49 18.96
N SER A 525 9.47 -8.41 19.45
CA SER A 525 10.58 -7.73 18.78
C SER A 525 11.80 -8.63 18.64
N HIS A 526 12.15 -9.41 19.68
CA HIS A 526 13.20 -10.41 19.58
C HIS A 526 12.88 -11.52 18.58
N LEU A 527 11.64 -12.00 18.54
CA LEU A 527 11.20 -12.96 17.55
C LEU A 527 11.33 -12.40 16.12
N MET A 528 10.95 -11.13 15.92
CA MET A 528 11.12 -10.46 14.63
C MET A 528 12.60 -10.30 14.25
N PHE A 529 13.49 -10.01 15.20
CA PHE A 529 14.93 -9.92 14.93
C PHE A 529 15.50 -11.27 14.47
N GLU A 530 15.19 -12.36 15.17
CA GLU A 530 15.67 -13.69 14.76
C GLU A 530 15.09 -14.10 13.41
N TYR A 531 13.83 -13.73 13.13
CA TYR A 531 13.25 -13.97 11.82
C TYR A 531 13.96 -13.17 10.71
N ARG A 532 14.45 -11.94 10.97
CA ARG A 532 15.32 -11.21 10.01
C ARG A 532 16.68 -11.88 9.83
N GLU A 533 17.29 -12.38 10.89
CA GLU A 533 18.55 -13.13 10.79
C GLU A 533 18.36 -14.45 10.04
N GLU A 534 17.22 -15.13 10.20
CA GLU A 534 16.88 -16.33 9.43
C GLU A 534 16.71 -16.02 7.94
N GLU A 535 16.08 -14.89 7.60
CA GLU A 535 16.03 -14.40 6.22
C GLU A 535 17.44 -14.21 5.65
N LYS A 536 18.33 -13.53 6.39
CA LYS A 536 19.74 -13.32 5.97
C LYS A 536 20.49 -14.64 5.77
N ARG A 537 20.36 -15.59 6.70
CA ARG A 537 20.98 -16.94 6.59
C ARG A 537 20.56 -17.71 5.36
N ASN A 538 19.31 -17.52 4.92
CA ASN A 538 18.78 -18.14 3.71
C ASN A 538 19.02 -17.27 2.45
N GLY A 539 19.81 -16.19 2.55
CA GLY A 539 20.13 -15.29 1.43
C GLY A 539 18.95 -14.42 0.97
N ILE A 540 17.92 -14.27 1.79
CA ILE A 540 16.71 -13.51 1.46
C ILE A 540 16.90 -12.06 1.88
N ILE A 541 16.85 -11.15 0.91
CA ILE A 541 16.90 -9.71 1.18
C ILE A 541 15.59 -9.09 0.71
N ARG A 542 14.71 -8.78 1.66
CA ARG A 542 13.60 -7.85 1.45
C ARG A 542 14.14 -6.47 1.79
N LYS A 543 14.37 -5.61 0.79
CA LYS A 543 14.86 -4.23 0.98
C LYS A 543 13.78 -3.34 1.61
N CYS A 544 13.37 -3.66 2.83
CA CYS A 544 12.49 -2.89 3.70
C CYS A 544 13.21 -2.56 4.99
#